data_AF-A0A371WN15-F1
#
_entry.id   AF-A0A371WN15-F1
#
_cell.length_a   1.000
_cell.length_b   1.000
_cell.length_c   1.000
_cell.angle_alpha   90.00
_cell.angle_beta   90.00
_cell.angle_gamma   90.00
#
_symmetry.space_group_name_H-M   'P 1'
#
loop_
_entity.id
_entity.type
_entity.pdbx_description
1 polymer ?
#
loop_
_entity_poly.entity_id
_entity_poly.type
_entity_poly.pdbx_seq_one_letter_code
_entity_poly.pdbx_strand_id
1 'polypeptide(L)'
;MNIAPGDTIGILGGGQLGRMLAIAASGLGLKVHIFAPEADSPAFEVAVAHTVADYADEAALAAFAAQVSVITYEFENVPAPTAEFLNKLKPVYPDPRALAITQDRVAEKDFVTSLGVGTAPYVPVDDPGSLLRAVAQLGRPSILKTRRFGYDGKGQGTIREGTDVSAVFRGLGGVPCILEGFVAFTREISVIAAHGVDGSFAAYDVCENEHAHHILSRTRVPARIAPETAAKAIAVTKTLTDALGYVGVVAVEMFVTVDSEGREDLLVNELAPRVHNSGHWTLGGAVTSQFEQHIRAVCGWPLGLPRRHGAIEMRNLIGDDVQDWRKILSEPGASLRLYGKGKARPGRKMGHVTVVTPENR
;
A
#
# COMPACT_ATOMS: atom_id res chain seq x y z
N MET A 1 7.26 24.92 2.89
CA MET A 1 5.83 24.87 2.54
C MET A 1 5.05 25.34 3.77
N ASN A 2 4.05 26.22 3.64
CA ASN A 2 3.30 26.75 4.78
C ASN A 2 1.82 26.42 4.61
N ILE A 3 1.47 25.13 4.73
CA ILE A 3 0.07 24.70 4.70
C ILE A 3 -0.52 24.86 6.09
N ALA A 4 -1.65 25.55 6.18
CA ALA A 4 -2.35 25.81 7.43
C ALA A 4 -3.77 25.23 7.41
N PRO A 5 -4.40 25.02 8.58
CA PRO A 5 -5.84 24.73 8.63
C PRO A 5 -6.64 25.74 7.80
N GLY A 6 -7.59 25.25 7.00
CA GLY A 6 -8.37 26.03 6.04
C GLY A 6 -7.90 25.88 4.58
N ASP A 7 -6.65 25.48 4.36
CA ASP A 7 -6.09 25.18 3.04
C ASP A 7 -6.66 23.89 2.44
N THR A 8 -6.47 23.70 1.13
CA THR A 8 -7.02 22.57 0.37
C THR A 8 -5.93 21.61 -0.10
N ILE A 9 -6.09 20.33 0.19
CA ILE A 9 -5.26 19.23 -0.31
C ILE A 9 -5.91 18.64 -1.56
N GLY A 10 -5.13 18.45 -2.62
CA GLY A 10 -5.53 17.68 -3.79
C GLY A 10 -5.23 16.20 -3.61
N ILE A 11 -6.18 15.31 -3.90
CA ILE A 11 -5.96 13.86 -3.91
C ILE A 11 -6.35 13.29 -5.27
N LEU A 12 -5.41 12.58 -5.91
CA LEU A 12 -5.68 11.79 -7.11
C LEU A 12 -6.21 10.40 -6.71
N GLY A 13 -7.38 10.05 -7.24
CA GLY A 13 -8.09 8.82 -6.92
C GLY A 13 -9.25 9.03 -5.93
N GLY A 14 -10.38 8.44 -6.26
CA GLY A 14 -11.65 8.64 -5.56
C GLY A 14 -12.11 7.45 -4.72
N GLY A 15 -11.28 6.42 -4.54
CA GLY A 15 -11.57 5.19 -3.82
C GLY A 15 -11.67 5.34 -2.30
N GLN A 16 -11.67 4.19 -1.60
CA GLN A 16 -11.81 4.17 -0.15
C GLN A 16 -10.61 4.78 0.60
N LEU A 17 -9.42 4.76 0.01
CA LEU A 17 -8.21 5.27 0.66
C LEU A 17 -8.23 6.80 0.66
N GLY A 18 -8.62 7.40 -0.46
CA GLY A 18 -8.88 8.82 -0.67
C GLY A 18 -10.01 9.30 0.22
N ARG A 19 -11.09 8.51 0.37
CA ARG A 19 -12.15 8.79 1.35
C ARG A 19 -11.60 8.89 2.77
N MET A 20 -10.77 7.94 3.20
CA MET A 20 -10.21 7.92 4.56
C MET A 20 -9.15 9.02 4.77
N LEU A 21 -8.34 9.34 3.75
CA LEU A 21 -7.46 10.51 3.75
C LEU A 21 -8.25 11.81 3.88
N ALA A 22 -9.36 11.94 3.16
CA ALA A 22 -10.19 13.12 3.18
C ALA A 22 -10.85 13.35 4.55
N ILE A 23 -11.36 12.27 5.18
CA ILE A 23 -11.89 12.31 6.54
C ILE A 23 -10.80 12.74 7.54
N ALA A 24 -9.59 12.17 7.43
CA ALA A 24 -8.48 12.53 8.31
C ALA A 24 -8.06 14.00 8.14
N ALA A 25 -7.98 14.49 6.91
CA ALA A 25 -7.70 15.90 6.61
C ALA A 25 -8.77 16.83 7.20
N SER A 26 -10.05 16.48 7.07
CA SER A 26 -11.15 17.25 7.65
C SER A 26 -11.04 17.37 9.17
N GLY A 27 -10.60 16.30 9.86
CA GLY A 27 -10.37 16.32 11.31
C GLY A 27 -9.25 17.29 11.75
N LEU A 28 -8.36 17.65 10.83
CA LEU A 28 -7.28 18.62 11.03
C LEU A 28 -7.66 20.05 10.57
N GLY A 29 -8.91 20.27 10.16
CA GLY A 29 -9.37 21.55 9.63
C GLY A 29 -8.92 21.84 8.20
N LEU A 30 -8.44 20.84 7.46
CA LEU A 30 -8.04 20.96 6.05
C LEU A 30 -9.20 20.60 5.13
N LYS A 31 -9.26 21.24 3.97
CA LYS A 31 -10.20 20.94 2.89
C LYS A 31 -9.57 19.96 1.92
N VAL A 32 -10.40 19.24 1.16
CA VAL A 32 -9.94 18.25 0.20
C VAL A 32 -10.66 18.43 -1.14
N HIS A 33 -9.89 18.41 -2.22
CA HIS A 33 -10.35 18.33 -3.60
C HIS A 33 -9.93 16.99 -4.19
N ILE A 34 -10.88 16.16 -4.60
CA ILE A 34 -10.60 14.87 -5.25
C ILE A 34 -10.59 15.01 -6.77
N PHE A 35 -9.59 14.43 -7.44
CA PHE A 35 -9.59 14.25 -8.88
C PHE A 35 -9.67 12.75 -9.22
N ALA A 36 -10.71 12.32 -9.93
CA ALA A 36 -10.87 10.93 -10.34
C ALA A 36 -11.71 10.82 -11.62
N PRO A 37 -11.47 9.84 -12.50
CA PRO A 37 -12.27 9.63 -13.71
C PRO A 37 -13.66 9.04 -13.41
N GLU A 38 -13.82 8.32 -12.29
CA GLU A 38 -15.10 7.70 -11.92
C GLU A 38 -16.04 8.70 -11.22
N ALA A 39 -17.22 8.91 -11.82
CA ALA A 39 -18.23 9.85 -11.31
C ALA A 39 -18.86 9.44 -9.96
N ASP A 40 -18.86 8.15 -9.61
CA ASP A 40 -19.45 7.59 -8.39
C ASP A 40 -18.39 7.23 -7.31
N SER A 41 -17.31 7.99 -7.26
CA SER A 41 -16.18 7.79 -6.37
C SER A 41 -16.52 7.96 -4.87
N PRO A 42 -16.24 6.96 -4.00
CA PRO A 42 -16.49 7.05 -2.55
C PRO A 42 -15.91 8.27 -1.83
N ALA A 43 -14.79 8.83 -2.30
CA ALA A 43 -14.16 10.00 -1.70
C ALA A 43 -14.93 11.30 -1.96
N PHE A 44 -15.77 11.36 -3.01
CA PHE A 44 -16.56 12.56 -3.33
C PHE A 44 -17.58 12.87 -2.23
N GLU A 45 -18.07 11.86 -1.52
CA GLU A 45 -19.05 12.02 -0.43
C GLU A 45 -18.52 12.82 0.78
N VAL A 46 -17.20 12.96 0.90
CA VAL A 46 -16.53 13.57 2.06
C VAL A 46 -15.57 14.70 1.69
N ALA A 47 -15.52 15.08 0.41
CA ALA A 47 -14.66 16.13 -0.11
C ALA A 47 -15.44 17.43 -0.29
N VAL A 48 -14.77 18.58 -0.16
CA VAL A 48 -15.41 19.89 -0.37
C VAL A 48 -15.57 20.22 -1.85
N ALA A 49 -14.72 19.64 -2.69
CA ALA A 49 -14.72 19.79 -4.14
C ALA A 49 -14.28 18.47 -4.81
N HIS A 50 -14.73 18.26 -6.04
CA HIS A 50 -14.26 17.16 -6.87
C HIS A 50 -14.21 17.55 -8.35
N THR A 51 -13.30 16.92 -9.09
CA THR A 51 -13.19 17.02 -10.54
C THR A 51 -13.31 15.62 -11.12
N VAL A 52 -14.23 15.45 -12.08
CA VAL A 52 -14.37 14.22 -12.86
C VAL A 52 -13.71 14.42 -14.22
N ALA A 53 -12.54 13.83 -14.41
CA ALA A 53 -11.78 13.92 -15.66
C ALA A 53 -10.77 12.77 -15.77
N ASP A 54 -10.32 12.50 -17.00
CA ASP A 54 -9.28 11.51 -17.27
C ASP A 54 -7.92 11.96 -16.72
N TYR A 55 -7.08 11.03 -16.28
CA TYR A 55 -5.73 11.35 -15.78
C TYR A 55 -4.78 11.90 -16.85
N ALA A 56 -5.14 11.83 -18.13
CA ALA A 56 -4.40 12.45 -19.24
C ALA A 56 -4.94 13.84 -19.63
N ASP A 57 -6.03 14.34 -19.01
CA ASP A 57 -6.56 15.68 -19.29
C ASP A 57 -5.72 16.76 -18.57
N GLU A 58 -4.63 17.18 -19.20
CA GLU A 58 -3.72 18.20 -18.67
C GLU A 58 -4.41 19.53 -18.35
N ALA A 59 -5.47 19.90 -19.09
CA ALA A 59 -6.21 21.13 -18.82
C ALA A 59 -7.01 21.02 -17.53
N ALA A 60 -7.72 19.91 -17.31
CA ALA A 60 -8.41 19.63 -16.06
C ALA A 60 -7.45 19.49 -14.88
N LEU A 61 -6.29 18.85 -15.09
CA LEU A 61 -5.23 18.73 -14.08
C LEU A 61 -4.64 20.08 -13.69
N ALA A 62 -4.39 20.98 -14.64
CA ALA A 62 -3.91 22.33 -14.37
C ALA A 62 -4.96 23.15 -13.59
N ALA A 63 -6.23 23.07 -13.98
CA ALA A 63 -7.33 23.72 -13.28
C ALA A 63 -7.52 23.19 -11.84
N PHE A 64 -7.32 21.89 -11.64
CA PHE A 64 -7.29 21.25 -10.33
C PHE A 64 -6.10 21.72 -9.48
N ALA A 65 -4.88 21.70 -10.04
CA ALA A 65 -3.67 22.14 -9.34
C ALA A 65 -3.75 23.60 -8.88
N ALA A 66 -4.46 24.45 -9.62
CA ALA A 66 -4.67 25.85 -9.24
C ALA A 66 -5.52 26.03 -7.97
N GLN A 67 -6.32 25.03 -7.58
CA GLN A 67 -7.26 25.10 -6.44
C GLN A 67 -6.72 24.49 -5.15
N VAL A 68 -5.51 23.93 -5.18
CA VAL A 68 -4.95 23.16 -4.05
C VAL A 68 -3.55 23.66 -3.65
N SER A 69 -3.18 23.40 -2.40
CA SER A 69 -1.90 23.81 -1.83
C SER A 69 -0.82 22.74 -1.98
N VAL A 70 -1.19 21.46 -1.94
CA VAL A 70 -0.34 20.28 -2.16
C VAL A 70 -1.17 19.17 -2.79
N ILE A 71 -0.52 18.26 -3.51
CA ILE A 71 -1.16 17.13 -4.16
C ILE A 71 -0.59 15.82 -3.60
N THR A 72 -1.46 14.86 -3.37
CA THR A 72 -1.12 13.45 -3.10
C THR A 72 -1.96 12.51 -3.96
N TYR A 73 -1.71 11.21 -3.89
CA TYR A 73 -2.46 10.17 -4.56
C TYR A 73 -2.80 9.02 -3.61
N GLU A 74 -3.98 8.42 -3.77
CA GLU A 74 -4.44 7.33 -2.90
C GLU A 74 -4.11 5.92 -3.43
N PHE A 75 -3.78 5.77 -4.72
CA PHE A 75 -3.56 4.47 -5.36
C PHE A 75 -2.31 4.48 -6.26
N GLU A 76 -1.63 3.34 -6.36
CA GLU A 76 -0.35 3.23 -7.07
C GLU A 76 -0.47 3.18 -8.60
N ASN A 77 -1.69 3.14 -9.15
CA ASN A 77 -1.90 3.12 -10.60
C ASN A 77 -2.22 4.51 -11.19
N VAL A 78 -2.07 5.60 -10.42
CA VAL A 78 -2.04 6.95 -11.01
C VAL A 78 -0.92 6.98 -12.04
N PRO A 79 -1.15 7.37 -13.30
CA PRO A 79 -0.08 7.36 -14.28
C PRO A 79 1.10 8.24 -13.83
N ALA A 80 2.33 7.72 -13.85
CA ALA A 80 3.50 8.51 -13.48
C ALA A 80 3.60 9.84 -14.26
N PRO A 81 3.31 9.89 -15.58
CA PRO A 81 3.28 11.16 -16.32
C PRO A 81 2.29 12.19 -15.77
N THR A 82 1.14 11.75 -15.22
CA THR A 82 0.16 12.63 -14.56
C THR A 82 0.75 13.27 -13.31
N ALA A 83 1.41 12.46 -12.47
CA ALA A 83 2.07 12.94 -11.26
C ALA A 83 3.24 13.88 -11.60
N GLU A 84 4.05 13.54 -12.62
CA GLU A 84 5.15 14.38 -13.12
C GLU A 84 4.66 15.72 -13.67
N PHE A 85 3.56 15.73 -14.42
CA PHE A 85 2.93 16.95 -14.93
C PHE A 85 2.51 17.86 -13.77
N LEU A 86 1.76 17.30 -12.80
CA LEU A 86 1.29 18.05 -11.64
C LEU A 86 2.44 18.57 -10.77
N ASN A 87 3.53 17.80 -10.62
CA ASN A 87 4.67 18.19 -9.80
C ASN A 87 5.40 19.44 -10.33
N LYS A 88 5.22 19.78 -11.61
CA LYS A 88 5.70 21.04 -12.20
C LYS A 88 4.86 22.26 -11.77
N LEU A 89 3.62 22.03 -11.32
CA LEU A 89 2.65 23.09 -10.99
C LEU A 89 2.49 23.27 -9.47
N LYS A 90 2.46 22.16 -8.73
CA LYS A 90 2.32 22.10 -7.28
C LYS A 90 3.12 20.92 -6.74
N PRO A 91 3.66 20.98 -5.51
CA PRO A 91 4.33 19.84 -4.92
C PRO A 91 3.41 18.61 -4.86
N VAL A 92 3.92 17.49 -5.37
CA VAL A 92 3.27 16.19 -5.33
C VAL A 92 4.04 15.29 -4.37
N TYR A 93 3.35 14.71 -3.39
CA TYR A 93 3.91 13.74 -2.47
C TYR A 93 3.06 12.47 -2.40
N PRO A 94 3.68 11.27 -2.36
CA PRO A 94 5.11 11.03 -2.55
C PRO A 94 5.63 11.48 -3.94
N ASP A 95 6.95 11.60 -4.07
CA ASP A 95 7.55 12.09 -5.32
C ASP A 95 7.20 11.17 -6.51
N PRO A 96 6.92 11.71 -7.71
CA PRO A 96 6.59 10.90 -8.89
C PRO A 96 7.60 9.81 -9.22
N ARG A 97 8.89 9.98 -8.87
CA ARG A 97 9.91 8.93 -9.02
C ARG A 97 9.60 7.72 -8.15
N ALA A 98 9.15 7.91 -6.91
CA ALA A 98 8.78 6.81 -6.03
C ALA A 98 7.59 6.02 -6.59
N LEU A 99 6.60 6.72 -7.15
CA LEU A 99 5.48 6.11 -7.87
C LEU A 99 5.96 5.31 -9.09
N ALA A 100 6.83 5.89 -9.92
CA ALA A 100 7.34 5.23 -11.13
C ALA A 100 8.14 3.96 -10.83
N ILE A 101 8.97 3.97 -9.78
CA ILE A 101 9.76 2.81 -9.34
C ILE A 101 8.84 1.68 -8.86
N THR A 102 7.89 2.00 -7.97
CA THR A 102 6.99 1.01 -7.36
C THR A 102 5.90 0.50 -8.32
N GLN A 103 5.66 1.19 -9.43
CA GLN A 103 4.74 0.73 -10.48
C GLN A 103 5.26 -0.45 -11.31
N ASP A 104 6.57 -0.70 -11.30
CA ASP A 104 7.21 -1.72 -12.11
C ASP A 104 7.99 -2.69 -11.22
N ARG A 105 7.51 -3.93 -11.09
CA ARG A 105 8.09 -4.93 -10.17
C ARG A 105 9.59 -5.19 -10.39
N VAL A 106 10.09 -5.03 -11.63
CA VAL A 106 11.53 -5.16 -11.90
C VAL A 106 12.27 -3.95 -11.38
N ALA A 107 11.80 -2.73 -11.71
CA ALA A 107 12.44 -1.50 -11.24
C ALA A 107 12.43 -1.38 -9.71
N GLU A 108 11.34 -1.81 -9.07
CA GLU A 108 11.24 -1.88 -7.61
C GLU A 108 12.25 -2.86 -7.02
N LYS A 109 12.36 -4.08 -7.54
CA LYS A 109 13.34 -5.05 -7.04
C LYS A 109 14.78 -4.64 -7.34
N ASP A 110 15.05 -4.06 -8.49
CA ASP A 110 16.36 -3.48 -8.83
C ASP A 110 16.73 -2.40 -7.80
N PHE A 111 15.79 -1.50 -7.49
CA PHE A 111 15.98 -0.47 -6.47
C PHE A 111 16.28 -1.07 -5.09
N VAL A 112 15.44 -2.00 -4.62
CA VAL A 112 15.62 -2.64 -3.30
C VAL A 112 16.97 -3.37 -3.22
N THR A 113 17.31 -4.16 -4.23
CA THR A 113 18.55 -4.94 -4.24
C THR A 113 19.81 -4.07 -4.41
N SER A 114 19.72 -2.93 -5.10
CA SER A 114 20.82 -1.96 -5.20
C SER A 114 21.25 -1.39 -3.84
N LEU A 115 20.38 -1.46 -2.83
CA LEU A 115 20.64 -1.04 -1.46
C LEU A 115 21.13 -2.18 -0.55
N GLY A 116 21.40 -3.37 -1.12
CA GLY A 116 21.81 -4.56 -0.36
C GLY A 116 20.67 -5.19 0.45
N VAL A 117 19.42 -4.83 0.17
CA VAL A 117 18.24 -5.42 0.82
C VAL A 117 17.79 -6.65 0.04
N GLY A 118 17.56 -7.75 0.75
CA GLY A 118 17.14 -9.01 0.15
C GLY A 118 15.72 -8.97 -0.43
N THR A 119 15.51 -9.67 -1.54
CA THR A 119 14.19 -9.95 -2.14
C THR A 119 14.13 -11.41 -2.59
N ALA A 120 12.96 -11.90 -2.98
CA ALA A 120 12.87 -13.16 -3.72
C ALA A 120 13.75 -13.09 -4.98
N PRO A 121 14.54 -14.13 -5.32
CA PRO A 121 15.30 -14.19 -6.57
C PRO A 121 14.38 -13.91 -7.76
N TYR A 122 14.82 -13.10 -8.72
CA TYR A 122 13.96 -12.68 -9.82
C TYR A 122 14.70 -12.55 -11.15
N VAL A 123 13.95 -12.71 -12.25
CA VAL A 123 14.43 -12.53 -13.62
C VAL A 123 13.34 -11.81 -14.45
N PRO A 124 13.65 -10.72 -15.17
CA PRO A 124 12.73 -10.08 -16.11
C PRO A 124 12.33 -11.01 -17.26
N VAL A 125 11.08 -10.94 -17.70
CA VAL A 125 10.51 -11.76 -18.78
C VAL A 125 9.73 -10.87 -19.74
N ASP A 126 10.31 -10.54 -20.88
CA ASP A 126 9.67 -9.68 -21.89
C ASP A 126 8.94 -10.47 -22.99
N ASP A 127 9.33 -11.73 -23.19
CA ASP A 127 8.83 -12.60 -24.26
C ASP A 127 8.83 -14.09 -23.87
N PRO A 128 8.16 -14.99 -24.63
CA PRO A 128 8.12 -16.42 -24.31
C PRO A 128 9.49 -17.11 -24.26
N GLY A 129 10.46 -16.68 -25.08
CA GLY A 129 11.81 -17.22 -25.07
C GLY A 129 12.58 -16.82 -23.82
N SER A 130 12.43 -15.57 -23.36
CA SER A 130 12.98 -15.10 -22.09
C SER A 130 12.41 -15.85 -20.89
N LEU A 131 11.13 -16.23 -20.93
CA LEU A 131 10.49 -17.03 -19.88
C LEU A 131 11.12 -18.42 -19.74
N LEU A 132 11.40 -19.11 -20.84
CA LEU A 132 12.04 -20.43 -20.80
C LEU A 132 13.45 -20.35 -20.19
N ARG A 133 14.22 -19.31 -20.54
CA ARG A 133 15.53 -19.06 -19.94
C ARG A 133 15.43 -18.73 -18.45
N ALA A 134 14.47 -17.89 -18.07
CA ALA A 134 14.23 -17.51 -16.68
C ALA A 134 13.86 -18.73 -15.81
N VAL A 135 13.00 -19.63 -16.32
CA VAL A 135 12.66 -20.88 -15.61
C VAL A 135 13.86 -21.81 -15.52
N ALA A 136 14.68 -21.92 -16.56
CA ALA A 136 15.91 -22.71 -16.50
C ALA A 136 16.91 -22.17 -15.46
N GLN A 137 16.94 -20.85 -15.26
CA GLN A 137 17.81 -20.18 -14.29
C GLN A 137 17.29 -20.26 -12.85
N LEU A 138 16.03 -19.91 -12.60
CA LEU A 138 15.44 -19.84 -11.25
C LEU A 138 14.90 -21.19 -10.76
N GLY A 139 14.56 -22.08 -11.69
CA GLY A 139 13.94 -23.35 -11.39
C GLY A 139 12.45 -23.25 -11.02
N ARG A 140 11.97 -24.33 -10.40
CA ARG A 140 10.59 -24.54 -9.99
C ARG A 140 10.55 -25.01 -8.53
N PRO A 141 9.53 -24.64 -7.73
CA PRO A 141 8.44 -23.75 -8.09
C PRO A 141 8.88 -22.28 -8.21
N SER A 142 8.22 -21.55 -9.11
CA SER A 142 8.39 -20.11 -9.30
C SER A 142 7.03 -19.45 -9.61
N ILE A 143 6.96 -18.13 -9.50
CA ILE A 143 5.74 -17.35 -9.73
C ILE A 143 6.03 -16.32 -10.81
N LEU A 144 5.30 -16.40 -11.91
CA LEU A 144 5.32 -15.39 -12.95
C LEU A 144 4.29 -14.31 -12.62
N LYS A 145 4.71 -13.04 -12.60
CA LYS A 145 3.83 -11.89 -12.33
C LYS A 145 3.95 -10.87 -13.46
N THR A 146 2.87 -10.19 -13.83
CA THR A 146 2.94 -9.02 -14.72
C THR A 146 3.74 -7.92 -14.02
N ARG A 147 4.58 -7.19 -14.77
CA ARG A 147 5.43 -6.15 -14.18
C ARG A 147 4.63 -4.99 -13.59
N ARG A 148 3.46 -4.71 -14.17
CA ARG A 148 2.59 -3.59 -13.80
C ARG A 148 1.17 -4.07 -13.58
N PHE A 149 0.39 -3.27 -12.85
CA PHE A 149 -1.06 -3.40 -12.67
C PHE A 149 -1.55 -4.71 -12.02
N GLY A 150 -0.65 -5.53 -11.45
CA GLY A 150 -1.02 -6.71 -10.68
C GLY A 150 -1.40 -6.33 -9.24
N TYR A 151 -2.53 -6.84 -8.75
CA TYR A 151 -3.04 -6.58 -7.39
C TYR A 151 -3.91 -7.74 -6.92
N ASP A 152 -3.99 -7.99 -5.60
CA ASP A 152 -4.84 -9.03 -4.98
C ASP A 152 -4.73 -10.40 -5.70
N GLY A 153 -3.51 -10.78 -6.10
CA GLY A 153 -3.21 -12.01 -6.84
C GLY A 153 -3.64 -12.06 -8.30
N LYS A 154 -4.13 -10.97 -8.88
CA LYS A 154 -4.34 -10.83 -10.33
C LYS A 154 -3.03 -10.52 -11.04
N GLY A 155 -2.91 -10.99 -12.29
CA GLY A 155 -1.70 -10.79 -13.07
C GLY A 155 -0.55 -11.71 -12.63
N GLN A 156 -0.83 -12.86 -12.02
CA GLN A 156 0.20 -13.83 -11.66
C GLN A 156 -0.22 -15.27 -11.93
N GLY A 157 0.77 -16.15 -12.13
CA GLY A 157 0.59 -17.57 -12.33
C GLY A 157 1.75 -18.37 -11.75
N THR A 158 1.43 -19.45 -11.03
CA THR A 158 2.45 -20.34 -10.46
C THR A 158 2.96 -21.33 -11.50
N ILE A 159 4.28 -21.47 -11.59
CA ILE A 159 4.98 -22.46 -12.43
C ILE A 159 5.51 -23.55 -11.50
N ARG A 160 4.92 -24.75 -11.62
CA ARG A 160 5.34 -25.97 -10.91
C ARG A 160 5.87 -26.98 -11.92
N GLU A 161 6.30 -28.14 -11.44
CA GLU A 161 6.60 -29.24 -12.33
C GLU A 161 5.38 -29.64 -13.17
N GLY A 162 5.62 -29.90 -14.45
CA GLY A 162 4.58 -30.19 -15.44
C GLY A 162 3.75 -28.98 -15.91
N THR A 163 3.97 -27.77 -15.38
CA THR A 163 3.25 -26.57 -15.86
C THR A 163 3.67 -26.20 -17.29
N ASP A 164 2.70 -26.01 -18.19
CA ASP A 164 2.92 -25.37 -19.50
C ASP A 164 3.19 -23.88 -19.29
N VAL A 165 4.47 -23.53 -19.28
CA VAL A 165 4.96 -22.17 -19.04
C VAL A 165 4.46 -21.19 -20.10
N SER A 166 4.29 -21.65 -21.34
CA SER A 166 3.80 -20.81 -22.44
C SER A 166 2.31 -20.50 -22.27
N ALA A 167 1.52 -21.47 -21.79
CA ALA A 167 0.12 -21.24 -21.46
C ALA A 167 -0.04 -20.22 -20.31
N VAL A 168 0.80 -20.29 -19.28
CA VAL A 168 0.79 -19.30 -18.19
C VAL A 168 1.06 -17.90 -18.72
N PHE A 169 2.11 -17.72 -19.52
CA PHE A 169 2.45 -16.40 -20.10
C PHE A 169 1.33 -15.83 -20.97
N ARG A 170 0.73 -16.65 -21.84
CA ARG A 170 -0.44 -16.24 -22.64
C ARG A 170 -1.64 -15.90 -21.77
N GLY A 171 -1.86 -16.64 -20.69
CA GLY A 171 -2.92 -16.38 -19.72
C GLY A 171 -2.76 -15.04 -18.99
N LEU A 172 -1.51 -14.55 -18.88
CA LEU A 172 -1.20 -13.20 -18.38
C LEU A 172 -1.25 -12.12 -19.47
N GLY A 173 -1.70 -12.46 -20.68
CA GLY A 173 -1.83 -11.53 -21.81
C GLY A 173 -0.55 -11.36 -22.64
N GLY A 174 0.53 -12.10 -22.33
CA GLY A 174 1.79 -11.99 -23.05
C GLY A 174 2.49 -10.63 -22.92
N VAL A 175 2.20 -9.91 -21.84
CA VAL A 175 2.82 -8.62 -21.50
C VAL A 175 4.13 -8.82 -20.75
N PRO A 176 4.98 -7.79 -20.62
CA PRO A 176 6.18 -7.87 -19.79
C PRO A 176 5.88 -8.33 -18.35
N CYS A 177 6.62 -9.34 -17.92
CA CYS A 177 6.49 -10.04 -16.66
C CYS A 177 7.81 -10.07 -15.88
N ILE A 178 7.74 -10.54 -14.65
CA ILE A 178 8.86 -10.89 -13.79
C ILE A 178 8.63 -12.32 -13.29
N LEU A 179 9.64 -13.18 -13.40
CA LEU A 179 9.63 -14.49 -12.78
C LEU A 179 10.32 -14.37 -11.42
N GLU A 180 9.64 -14.78 -10.35
CA GLU A 180 10.18 -14.79 -9.00
C GLU A 180 10.32 -16.23 -8.48
N GLY A 181 11.43 -16.51 -7.80
CA GLY A 181 11.64 -17.74 -7.06
C GLY A 181 10.64 -17.86 -5.91
N PHE A 182 10.18 -19.08 -5.64
CA PHE A 182 9.26 -19.32 -4.54
C PHE A 182 9.98 -19.16 -3.19
N VAL A 183 9.47 -18.27 -2.33
CA VAL A 183 10.01 -18.06 -0.99
C VAL A 183 9.30 -18.96 0.01
N ALA A 184 10.05 -19.82 0.70
CA ALA A 184 9.56 -20.63 1.81
C ALA A 184 9.51 -19.79 3.11
N PHE A 185 8.56 -18.87 3.19
CA PHE A 185 8.39 -18.01 4.36
C PHE A 185 7.53 -18.68 5.45
N THR A 186 7.72 -18.26 6.70
CA THR A 186 6.90 -18.67 7.84
C THR A 186 5.81 -17.65 8.17
N ARG A 187 6.06 -16.38 7.85
CA ARG A 187 5.11 -15.26 8.06
C ARG A 187 5.24 -14.22 6.95
N GLU A 188 4.13 -13.58 6.65
CA GLU A 188 4.12 -12.34 5.89
C GLU A 188 3.96 -11.19 6.89
N ILE A 189 4.78 -10.16 6.76
CA ILE A 189 4.74 -8.98 7.62
C ILE A 189 4.68 -7.72 6.77
N SER A 190 4.29 -6.61 7.38
CA SER A 190 4.48 -5.30 6.78
C SER A 190 4.87 -4.25 7.81
N VAL A 191 5.72 -3.32 7.40
CA VAL A 191 5.97 -2.10 8.16
C VAL A 191 5.20 -0.96 7.52
N ILE A 192 4.38 -0.28 8.31
CA ILE A 192 3.78 1.00 7.94
C ILE A 192 4.66 2.09 8.53
N ALA A 193 5.09 3.05 7.72
CA ALA A 193 5.90 4.16 8.19
C ALA A 193 5.54 5.46 7.47
N ALA A 194 5.74 6.58 8.16
CA ALA A 194 5.63 7.91 7.62
C ALA A 194 7.01 8.58 7.55
N HIS A 195 7.26 9.29 6.46
CA HIS A 195 8.43 10.15 6.29
C HIS A 195 7.95 11.58 6.03
N GLY A 196 8.47 12.55 6.80
CA GLY A 196 8.12 13.95 6.71
C GLY A 196 8.98 14.71 5.70
N VAL A 197 8.51 15.89 5.28
CA VAL A 197 9.29 16.82 4.43
C VAL A 197 10.58 17.29 5.13
N ASP A 198 10.59 17.30 6.45
CA ASP A 198 11.73 17.67 7.30
C ASP A 198 12.72 16.53 7.55
N GLY A 199 12.50 15.35 6.95
CA GLY A 199 13.32 14.16 7.18
C GLY A 199 12.92 13.34 8.42
N SER A 200 11.86 13.73 9.14
CA SER A 200 11.35 12.94 10.25
C SER A 200 10.83 11.59 9.78
N PHE A 201 11.03 10.55 10.60
CA PHE A 201 10.59 9.19 10.31
C PHE A 201 9.83 8.61 11.51
N ALA A 202 8.65 8.06 11.26
CA ALA A 202 7.81 7.44 12.28
C ALA A 202 7.23 6.12 11.76
N ALA A 203 7.69 5.00 12.31
CA ALA A 203 7.18 3.67 11.99
C ALA A 203 6.20 3.18 13.07
N TYR A 204 5.17 2.46 12.62
CA TYR A 204 4.30 1.70 13.51
C TYR A 204 4.93 0.35 13.88
N ASP A 205 4.39 -0.30 14.91
CA ASP A 205 4.73 -1.68 15.22
C ASP A 205 4.48 -2.60 14.00
N VAL A 206 5.36 -3.57 13.81
CA VAL A 206 5.34 -4.49 12.67
C VAL A 206 4.03 -5.27 12.66
N CYS A 207 3.39 -5.32 11.49
CA CYS A 207 2.15 -6.04 11.24
C CYS A 207 2.45 -7.47 10.79
N GLU A 208 1.76 -8.48 11.32
CA GLU A 208 1.70 -9.84 10.76
C GLU A 208 0.44 -9.95 9.92
N ASN A 209 0.58 -10.39 8.67
CA ASN A 209 -0.47 -10.38 7.66
C ASN A 209 -0.83 -11.81 7.24
N GLU A 210 -2.11 -12.13 7.24
CA GLU A 210 -2.65 -13.39 6.76
C GLU A 210 -3.46 -13.11 5.48
N HIS A 211 -3.04 -13.69 4.35
CA HIS A 211 -3.73 -13.60 3.06
C HIS A 211 -4.59 -14.84 2.80
N ALA A 212 -5.83 -14.64 2.37
CA ALA A 212 -6.72 -15.70 1.89
C ALA A 212 -7.07 -15.42 0.43
N HIS A 213 -6.85 -16.39 -0.46
CA HIS A 213 -7.05 -16.22 -1.90
C HIS A 213 -6.33 -14.97 -2.47
N HIS A 214 -5.11 -14.72 -1.99
CA HIS A 214 -4.28 -13.54 -2.34
C HIS A 214 -4.87 -12.17 -1.95
N ILE A 215 -5.88 -12.14 -1.09
CA ILE A 215 -6.47 -10.93 -0.52
C ILE A 215 -6.14 -10.89 0.96
N LEU A 216 -5.69 -9.73 1.47
CA LEU A 216 -5.43 -9.57 2.91
C LEU A 216 -6.70 -9.85 3.70
N SER A 217 -6.68 -10.89 4.53
CA SER A 217 -7.82 -11.29 5.36
C SER A 217 -7.69 -10.71 6.76
N ARG A 218 -6.51 -10.84 7.37
CA ARG A 218 -6.25 -10.43 8.75
C ARG A 218 -4.89 -9.76 8.90
N THR A 219 -4.83 -8.77 9.77
CA THR A 219 -3.58 -8.18 10.28
C THR A 219 -3.55 -8.27 11.80
N ARG A 220 -2.42 -8.68 12.38
CA ARG A 220 -2.17 -8.73 13.84
C ARG A 220 -1.01 -7.81 14.20
N VAL A 221 -1.13 -7.07 15.30
CA VAL A 221 -0.10 -6.16 15.80
C VAL A 221 0.05 -6.27 17.32
N PRO A 222 1.27 -6.50 17.85
CA PRO A 222 2.54 -6.67 17.12
C PRO A 222 2.62 -8.02 16.41
N ALA A 223 3.45 -8.10 15.35
CA ALA A 223 3.78 -9.34 14.67
C ALA A 223 4.46 -10.34 15.61
N ARG A 224 4.17 -11.64 15.47
CA ARG A 224 4.77 -12.70 16.30
C ARG A 224 6.13 -13.15 15.74
N ILE A 225 7.08 -12.23 15.76
CA ILE A 225 8.47 -12.40 15.28
C ILE A 225 9.45 -12.00 16.39
N ALA A 226 10.73 -12.33 16.22
CA ALA A 226 11.75 -11.93 17.16
C ALA A 226 11.90 -10.38 17.20
N PRO A 227 12.16 -9.77 18.38
CA PRO A 227 12.34 -8.32 18.50
C PRO A 227 13.40 -7.74 17.56
N GLU A 228 14.50 -8.46 17.35
CA GLU A 228 15.57 -8.12 16.41
C GLU A 228 15.10 -8.12 14.96
N THR A 229 14.22 -9.06 14.58
CA THR A 229 13.60 -9.11 13.25
C THR A 229 12.67 -7.92 13.05
N ALA A 230 11.88 -7.57 14.07
CA ALA A 230 11.01 -6.40 14.02
C ALA A 230 11.82 -5.09 13.86
N ALA A 231 12.91 -4.94 14.62
CA ALA A 231 13.82 -3.81 14.50
C ALA A 231 14.48 -3.75 13.12
N LYS A 232 14.92 -4.90 12.58
CA LYS A 232 15.49 -5.02 11.23
C LYS A 232 14.48 -4.60 10.15
N ALA A 233 13.22 -5.03 10.26
CA ALA A 233 12.17 -4.65 9.31
C ALA A 233 11.94 -3.13 9.26
N ILE A 234 11.92 -2.48 10.44
CA ILE A 234 11.79 -1.02 10.54
C ILE A 234 13.03 -0.32 9.94
N ALA A 235 14.24 -0.82 10.23
CA ALA A 235 15.48 -0.26 9.69
C ALA A 235 15.59 -0.39 8.17
N VAL A 236 15.18 -1.54 7.60
CA VAL A 236 15.08 -1.75 6.15
C VAL A 236 14.09 -0.76 5.55
N THR A 237 12.92 -0.61 6.16
CA THR A 237 11.89 0.35 5.71
C THR A 237 12.44 1.77 5.67
N LYS A 238 13.13 2.20 6.74
CA LYS A 238 13.76 3.52 6.79
C LYS A 238 14.80 3.69 5.67
N THR A 239 15.67 2.70 5.48
CA THR A 239 16.71 2.72 4.43
C THR A 239 16.11 2.90 3.04
N LEU A 240 15.03 2.17 2.73
CA LEU A 240 14.31 2.28 1.46
C LEU A 240 13.69 3.68 1.29
N THR A 241 13.01 4.20 2.32
CA THR A 241 12.37 5.52 2.24
C THR A 241 13.37 6.67 2.16
N ASP A 242 14.48 6.59 2.89
CA ASP A 242 15.56 7.59 2.84
C ASP A 242 16.14 7.65 1.42
N ALA A 243 16.44 6.50 0.81
CA ALA A 243 17.01 6.41 -0.54
C ALA A 243 16.04 6.86 -1.66
N LEU A 244 14.73 6.79 -1.41
CA LEU A 244 13.71 7.35 -2.30
C LEU A 244 13.50 8.85 -2.13
N GLY A 245 14.02 9.47 -1.05
CA GLY A 245 13.62 10.82 -0.66
C GLY A 245 12.11 10.90 -0.39
N TYR A 246 11.56 9.84 0.20
CA TYR A 246 10.12 9.63 0.29
C TYR A 246 9.45 10.65 1.23
N VAL A 247 8.23 11.09 0.89
CA VAL A 247 7.38 11.91 1.76
C VAL A 247 5.97 11.34 1.74
N GLY A 248 5.38 11.19 2.93
CA GLY A 248 4.09 10.54 3.11
C GLY A 248 4.19 9.22 3.85
N VAL A 249 3.12 8.43 3.81
CA VAL A 249 3.08 7.06 4.33
C VAL A 249 3.43 6.05 3.25
N VAL A 250 4.24 5.05 3.60
CA VAL A 250 4.58 3.88 2.80
C VAL A 250 4.19 2.60 3.57
N ALA A 251 3.93 1.53 2.83
CA ALA A 251 4.01 0.18 3.36
C ALA A 251 5.13 -0.60 2.67
N VAL A 252 5.91 -1.33 3.45
CA VAL A 252 6.89 -2.30 2.92
C VAL A 252 6.44 -3.68 3.36
N GLU A 253 6.05 -4.51 2.40
CA GLU A 253 5.69 -5.90 2.65
C GLU A 253 6.93 -6.78 2.61
N MET A 254 7.03 -7.70 3.57
CA MET A 254 8.19 -8.57 3.70
C MET A 254 7.77 -10.00 4.04
N PHE A 255 8.60 -10.94 3.64
CA PHE A 255 8.54 -12.32 4.04
C PHE A 255 9.55 -12.59 5.15
N VAL A 256 9.11 -13.29 6.19
CA VAL A 256 9.99 -13.79 7.25
C VAL A 256 10.35 -15.24 6.92
N THR A 257 11.63 -15.49 6.66
CA THR A 257 12.16 -16.85 6.46
C THR A 257 12.83 -17.33 7.73
N VAL A 258 12.86 -18.65 7.94
CA VAL A 258 13.53 -19.27 9.09
C VAL A 258 14.48 -20.33 8.57
N ASP A 259 15.75 -20.25 8.96
CA ASP A 259 16.74 -21.25 8.59
C ASP A 259 16.64 -22.53 9.43
N SER A 260 17.49 -23.52 9.14
CA SER A 260 17.50 -24.80 9.87
C SER A 260 17.89 -24.68 11.34
N GLU A 261 18.50 -23.57 11.75
CA GLU A 261 18.89 -23.29 13.13
C GLU A 261 17.82 -22.45 13.87
N GLY A 262 16.70 -22.13 13.21
CA GLY A 262 15.63 -21.34 13.79
C GLY A 262 15.85 -19.83 13.73
N ARG A 263 16.84 -19.34 12.97
CA ARG A 263 17.12 -17.89 12.84
C ARG A 263 16.19 -17.27 11.81
N GLU A 264 15.57 -16.16 12.19
CA GLU A 264 14.71 -15.36 11.31
C GLU A 264 15.53 -14.47 10.37
N ASP A 265 15.10 -14.36 9.12
CA ASP A 265 15.59 -13.38 8.15
C ASP A 265 14.40 -12.75 7.38
N LEU A 266 14.67 -11.66 6.65
CA LEU A 266 13.68 -10.84 5.97
C LEU A 266 14.01 -10.69 4.49
N LEU A 267 12.99 -10.89 3.65
CA LEU A 267 13.02 -10.56 2.24
C LEU A 267 11.90 -9.57 1.92
N VAL A 268 12.22 -8.46 1.29
CA VAL A 268 11.21 -7.51 0.80
C VAL A 268 10.44 -8.15 -0.36
N ASN A 269 9.11 -8.10 -0.27
CA ASN A 269 8.20 -8.55 -1.31
C ASN A 269 7.91 -7.40 -2.29
N GLU A 270 7.31 -6.32 -1.78
CA GLU A 270 6.94 -5.13 -2.55
C GLU A 270 6.78 -3.88 -1.65
N LEU A 271 6.77 -2.69 -2.26
CA LEU A 271 6.50 -1.42 -1.60
C LEU A 271 5.17 -0.84 -2.13
N ALA A 272 4.32 -0.35 -1.23
CA ALA A 272 3.15 0.44 -1.60
C ALA A 272 3.41 1.91 -1.25
N PRO A 273 3.57 2.82 -2.23
CA PRO A 273 3.89 4.23 -2.00
C PRO A 273 2.64 5.04 -1.58
N ARG A 274 1.91 4.54 -0.59
CA ARG A 274 0.62 5.07 -0.15
C ARG A 274 0.25 4.50 1.22
N VAL A 275 -0.84 5.01 1.79
CA VAL A 275 -1.55 4.30 2.85
C VAL A 275 -1.97 2.90 2.39
N HIS A 276 -1.93 1.95 3.32
CA HIS A 276 -2.02 0.53 2.99
C HIS A 276 -3.09 -0.21 3.80
N ASN A 277 -3.61 -1.30 3.24
CA ASN A 277 -4.67 -2.10 3.83
C ASN A 277 -4.23 -2.70 5.19
N SER A 278 -2.99 -3.21 5.25
CA SER A 278 -2.42 -3.72 6.51
C SER A 278 -2.17 -2.64 7.56
N GLY A 279 -2.30 -1.35 7.23
CA GLY A 279 -2.26 -0.25 8.19
C GLY A 279 -3.63 0.23 8.67
N HIS A 280 -4.74 -0.32 8.16
CA HIS A 280 -6.08 0.19 8.48
C HIS A 280 -6.43 0.07 9.97
N TRP A 281 -5.82 -0.89 10.66
CA TRP A 281 -5.91 -1.03 12.11
C TRP A 281 -5.57 0.25 12.89
N THR A 282 -4.72 1.11 12.32
CA THR A 282 -4.36 2.39 12.95
C THR A 282 -5.56 3.32 13.12
N LEU A 283 -6.64 3.13 12.34
CA LEU A 283 -7.95 3.73 12.61
C LEU A 283 -8.60 3.04 13.81
N GLY A 284 -8.53 3.70 14.97
CA GLY A 284 -9.08 3.20 16.23
C GLY A 284 -8.12 2.34 17.04
N GLY A 285 -7.04 1.83 16.43
CA GLY A 285 -6.01 1.05 17.12
C GLY A 285 -4.76 1.83 17.51
N ALA A 286 -4.54 3.06 17.03
CA ALA A 286 -3.35 3.87 17.33
C ALA A 286 -3.69 5.34 17.65
N VAL A 287 -2.77 6.00 18.36
CA VAL A 287 -2.86 7.44 18.71
C VAL A 287 -2.97 8.32 17.47
N THR A 288 -2.21 8.03 16.42
CA THR A 288 -2.31 8.72 15.13
C THR A 288 -2.50 7.69 14.04
N SER A 289 -3.57 7.81 13.23
CA SER A 289 -3.82 6.87 12.13
C SER A 289 -2.84 7.07 10.98
N GLN A 290 -2.63 6.06 10.14
CA GLN A 290 -1.79 6.19 8.96
C GLN A 290 -2.31 7.27 8.00
N PHE A 291 -3.62 7.51 7.98
CA PHE A 291 -4.24 8.51 7.12
C PHE A 291 -3.92 9.91 7.62
N GLU A 292 -4.05 10.14 8.93
CA GLU A 292 -3.64 11.39 9.55
C GLU A 292 -2.12 11.61 9.44
N GLN A 293 -1.31 10.57 9.63
CA GLN A 293 0.13 10.64 9.40
C GLN A 293 0.46 11.05 7.97
N HIS A 294 -0.21 10.45 6.98
CA HIS A 294 0.01 10.79 5.58
C HIS A 294 -0.33 12.26 5.32
N ILE A 295 -1.48 12.75 5.81
CA ILE A 295 -1.86 14.16 5.68
C ILE A 295 -0.84 15.09 6.35
N ARG A 296 -0.40 14.80 7.58
CA ARG A 296 0.62 15.59 8.26
C ARG A 296 1.93 15.62 7.46
N ALA A 297 2.38 14.46 7.00
CA ALA A 297 3.61 14.32 6.22
C ALA A 297 3.58 15.17 4.94
N VAL A 298 2.54 15.04 4.11
CA VAL A 298 2.45 15.79 2.84
C VAL A 298 2.21 17.28 3.05
N CYS A 299 1.61 17.67 4.18
CA CYS A 299 1.46 19.08 4.57
C CYS A 299 2.75 19.70 5.15
N GLY A 300 3.78 18.89 5.43
CA GLY A 300 4.99 19.32 6.13
C GLY A 300 4.75 19.63 7.61
N TRP A 301 3.75 19.02 8.22
CA TRP A 301 3.45 19.14 9.66
C TRP A 301 4.24 18.10 10.46
N PRO A 302 4.47 18.33 11.76
CA PRO A 302 5.09 17.32 12.62
C PRO A 302 4.33 15.99 12.60
N LEU A 303 5.05 14.89 12.44
CA LEU A 303 4.47 13.55 12.51
C LEU A 303 3.91 13.29 13.92
N GLY A 304 2.77 12.61 13.97
CA GLY A 304 2.17 12.11 15.20
C GLY A 304 2.88 10.88 15.75
N LEU A 305 2.49 10.48 16.96
CA LEU A 305 3.04 9.33 17.67
C LEU A 305 2.40 8.03 17.14
N PRO A 306 3.15 7.11 16.51
CA PRO A 306 2.60 5.87 15.93
C PRO A 306 2.37 4.76 16.99
N ARG A 307 1.86 5.12 18.18
CA ARG A 307 1.68 4.20 19.31
C ARG A 307 0.31 3.53 19.27
N ARG A 308 0.27 2.19 19.29
CA ARG A 308 -0.96 1.39 19.42
C ARG A 308 -1.60 1.49 20.82
N HIS A 309 -2.91 1.25 20.91
CA HIS A 309 -3.67 1.29 22.17
C HIS A 309 -3.71 -0.04 22.95
N GLY A 310 -3.31 -1.14 22.33
CA GLY A 310 -3.31 -2.49 22.91
C GLY A 310 -2.87 -3.50 21.85
N ALA A 311 -3.12 -4.78 22.09
CA ALA A 311 -2.98 -5.81 21.06
C ALA A 311 -4.09 -5.64 20.02
N ILE A 312 -3.75 -5.73 18.74
CA ILE A 312 -4.66 -5.39 17.65
C ILE A 312 -4.88 -6.61 16.75
N GLU A 313 -6.14 -6.86 16.41
CA GLU A 313 -6.53 -7.70 15.27
C GLU A 313 -7.42 -6.90 14.34
N MET A 314 -7.01 -6.76 13.08
CA MET A 314 -7.84 -6.19 12.02
C MET A 314 -8.29 -7.27 11.06
N ARG A 315 -9.56 -7.26 10.68
CA ARG A 315 -10.15 -8.17 9.71
C ARG A 315 -10.79 -7.38 8.57
N ASN A 316 -10.49 -7.76 7.33
CA ASN A 316 -11.21 -7.23 6.17
C ASN A 316 -12.61 -7.84 6.08
N LEU A 317 -13.56 -7.04 5.60
CA LEU A 317 -14.92 -7.48 5.29
C LEU A 317 -15.04 -7.58 3.76
N ILE A 318 -15.01 -8.80 3.24
CA ILE A 318 -15.02 -9.08 1.81
C ILE A 318 -16.41 -9.52 1.36
N GLY A 319 -16.93 -8.88 0.32
CA GLY A 319 -18.24 -9.24 -0.24
C GLY A 319 -19.34 -9.22 0.83
N ASP A 320 -19.93 -10.39 1.08
CA ASP A 320 -21.09 -10.54 1.96
C ASP A 320 -20.73 -10.53 3.46
N ASP A 321 -19.44 -10.60 3.84
CA ASP A 321 -19.00 -10.44 5.24
C ASP A 321 -19.49 -9.12 5.86
N VAL A 322 -19.74 -8.11 5.01
CA VAL A 322 -20.28 -6.81 5.44
C VAL A 322 -21.69 -6.91 6.04
N GLN A 323 -22.45 -7.96 5.74
CA GLN A 323 -23.80 -8.15 6.26
C GLN A 323 -23.83 -8.45 7.77
N ASP A 324 -22.70 -8.91 8.33
CA ASP A 324 -22.53 -9.15 9.76
C ASP A 324 -22.31 -7.87 10.58
N TRP A 325 -22.43 -6.68 9.98
CA TRP A 325 -22.12 -5.40 10.62
C TRP A 325 -22.79 -5.20 11.99
N ARG A 326 -24.04 -5.66 12.19
CA ARG A 326 -24.72 -5.54 13.49
C ARG A 326 -24.04 -6.38 14.58
N LYS A 327 -23.64 -7.60 14.23
CA LYS A 327 -22.91 -8.49 15.13
C LYS A 327 -21.53 -7.91 15.45
N ILE A 328 -20.85 -7.39 14.44
CA ILE A 328 -19.54 -6.75 14.60
C ILE A 328 -19.62 -5.53 15.53
N LEU A 329 -20.65 -4.69 15.39
CA LEU A 329 -20.86 -3.55 16.30
C LEU A 329 -21.07 -3.95 17.77
N SER A 330 -21.52 -5.18 18.03
CA SER A 330 -21.71 -5.70 19.38
C SER A 330 -20.46 -6.36 19.98
N GLU A 331 -19.40 -6.54 19.19
CA GLU A 331 -18.15 -7.15 19.64
C GLU A 331 -17.35 -6.18 20.53
N PRO A 332 -17.02 -6.56 21.77
CA PRO A 332 -16.21 -5.71 22.65
C PRO A 332 -14.85 -5.37 22.02
N GLY A 333 -14.50 -4.08 22.03
CA GLY A 333 -13.23 -3.59 21.47
C GLY A 333 -13.22 -3.44 19.95
N ALA A 334 -14.31 -3.79 19.25
CA ALA A 334 -14.40 -3.64 17.80
C ALA A 334 -14.69 -2.20 17.37
N SER A 335 -13.96 -1.74 16.36
CA SER A 335 -14.18 -0.49 15.63
C SER A 335 -14.45 -0.82 14.16
N LEU A 336 -15.71 -0.72 13.75
CA LEU A 336 -16.15 -0.99 12.39
C LEU A 336 -15.86 0.22 11.47
N ARG A 337 -15.45 -0.05 10.23
CA ARG A 337 -15.34 0.92 9.14
C ARG A 337 -15.95 0.33 7.87
N LEU A 338 -16.96 1.00 7.33
CA LEU A 338 -17.60 0.65 6.06
C LEU A 338 -17.30 1.73 5.03
N TYR A 339 -16.99 1.33 3.80
CA TYR A 339 -16.51 2.27 2.78
C TYR A 339 -17.62 2.96 1.98
N GLY A 340 -18.89 2.73 2.29
CA GLY A 340 -20.04 3.28 1.57
C GLY A 340 -20.19 2.76 0.14
N LYS A 341 -19.47 1.69 -0.23
CA LYS A 341 -19.61 1.06 -1.55
C LYS A 341 -21.03 0.50 -1.69
N GLY A 342 -21.58 0.56 -2.91
CA GLY A 342 -22.90 0.00 -3.26
C GLY A 342 -22.97 -1.53 -3.13
N LYS A 343 -23.51 -2.23 -4.13
CA LYS A 343 -23.72 -3.69 -4.02
C LYS A 343 -22.41 -4.46 -3.71
N ALA A 344 -22.46 -5.30 -2.68
CA ALA A 344 -21.41 -6.26 -2.34
C ALA A 344 -21.20 -7.27 -3.50
N ARG A 345 -19.95 -7.67 -3.72
CA ARG A 345 -19.56 -8.64 -4.74
C ARG A 345 -18.43 -9.53 -4.19
N PRO A 346 -18.34 -10.81 -4.61
CA PRO A 346 -17.23 -11.68 -4.22
C PRO A 346 -15.87 -11.02 -4.49
N GLY A 347 -14.95 -11.10 -3.53
CA GLY A 347 -13.62 -10.50 -3.60
C GLY A 347 -13.56 -8.98 -3.41
N ARG A 348 -14.69 -8.27 -3.30
CA ARG A 348 -14.70 -6.81 -3.12
C ARG A 348 -14.51 -6.44 -1.65
N LYS A 349 -13.48 -5.65 -1.34
CA LYS A 349 -13.27 -5.05 0.00
C LYS A 349 -14.37 -4.03 0.29
N MET A 350 -15.28 -4.36 1.21
CA MET A 350 -16.46 -3.53 1.58
C MET A 350 -16.23 -2.69 2.84
N GLY A 351 -15.35 -3.15 3.71
CA GLY A 351 -15.00 -2.49 4.97
C GLY A 351 -13.89 -3.25 5.69
N HIS A 352 -13.62 -2.84 6.93
CA HIS A 352 -12.79 -3.58 7.87
C HIS A 352 -13.32 -3.39 9.29
N VAL A 353 -12.89 -4.28 10.19
CA VAL A 353 -13.05 -4.12 11.63
C VAL A 353 -11.69 -4.20 12.30
N THR A 354 -11.44 -3.30 13.24
CA THR A 354 -10.27 -3.32 14.12
C THR A 354 -10.73 -3.69 15.52
N VAL A 355 -10.18 -4.75 16.10
CA VAL A 355 -10.44 -5.15 17.48
C VAL A 355 -9.21 -4.82 18.32
N VAL A 356 -9.43 -4.08 19.41
CA VAL A 356 -8.38 -3.71 20.37
C VAL A 356 -8.57 -4.50 21.66
N THR A 357 -7.58 -5.29 22.03
CA THR A 357 -7.52 -5.96 23.33
C THR A 357 -6.51 -5.22 24.23
N PRO A 358 -6.93 -4.71 25.40
CA PRO A 358 -6.01 -4.09 26.35
C PRO A 358 -4.89 -5.08 26.73
N GLU A 359 -3.65 -4.62 26.67
CA GLU A 359 -2.53 -5.36 27.26
C GLU A 359 -2.45 -5.00 28.74
N ASN A 360 -2.43 -6.01 29.61
CA ASN A 360 -2.17 -5.77 31.03
C ASN A 360 -0.76 -5.17 31.16
N ARG A 361 -0.69 -3.95 31.69
CA ARG A 361 0.57 -3.27 31.98
C ARG A 361 1.29 -3.88 33.17
#